data_AF-A0A6N4V9V7-F1
#
_entry.id   AF-A0A6N4V9V7-F1
#
_cell.length_a   1.000
_cell.length_b   1.000
_cell.length_c   1.000
_cell.angle_alpha   90.00
_cell.angle_beta   90.00
_cell.angle_gamma   90.00
#
_symmetry.space_group_name_H-M   'P 1'
#
loop_
_entity.id
_entity.type
_entity.pdbx_description
1 polymer ?
#
loop_
_entity_poly.entity_id
_entity_poly.type
_entity_poly.pdbx_seq_one_letter_code
_entity_poly.pdbx_strand_id
1 'polypeptide(L)'
;MGALIKHVTNCQRGWMQRVAAAPELCERDKRPMDSQAADYQNEFVMRTDETLADLLAAFDKQNAETMRLLESVDLGAAVPVPHDVPWFPSDVAAWSVRWVFFHMIEELARHAGHGDIIRESIDGATLYELLAGLEDWPATEWLTPWKPPTHR
;
A
#
# COMPACT_ATOMS: atom_id res chain seq x y z
N MET A 1 -10.16 7.29 0.50
CA MET A 1 -8.89 7.36 1.25
C MET A 1 -8.63 6.11 2.09
N GLY A 2 -9.42 5.80 3.12
CA GLY A 2 -9.16 4.63 3.99
C GLY A 2 -9.02 3.29 3.25
N ALA A 3 -9.89 3.02 2.27
CA ALA A 3 -9.78 1.82 1.43
C ALA A 3 -8.47 1.73 0.62
N LEU A 4 -7.93 2.87 0.14
CA LEU A 4 -6.65 2.87 -0.57
C LEU A 4 -5.51 2.44 0.36
N ILE A 5 -5.45 3.02 1.56
CA ILE A 5 -4.46 2.67 2.60
C ILE A 5 -4.56 1.19 2.95
N LYS A 6 -5.79 0.71 3.16
CA LYS A 6 -6.06 -0.70 3.47
C LYS A 6 -5.58 -1.64 2.36
N HIS A 7 -5.91 -1.33 1.12
CA HIS A 7 -5.48 -2.12 -0.04
C HIS A 7 -3.95 -2.17 -0.16
N VAL A 8 -3.26 -1.02 -0.16
CA VAL A 8 -1.79 -1.04 -0.30
C VAL A 8 -1.10 -1.73 0.87
N THR A 9 -1.65 -1.62 2.08
CA THR A 9 -1.14 -2.34 3.26
C THR A 9 -1.21 -3.85 3.06
N ASN A 10 -2.34 -4.35 2.54
CA ASN A 10 -2.54 -5.78 2.31
C ASN A 10 -1.72 -6.29 1.11
N CYS A 11 -1.63 -5.50 0.04
CA CYS A 11 -0.75 -5.75 -1.11
C CYS A 11 0.71 -5.92 -0.65
N GLN A 12 1.22 -4.95 0.13
CA GLN A 12 2.56 -5.00 0.68
C GLN A 12 2.76 -6.21 1.59
N ARG A 13 1.80 -6.50 2.48
CA ARG A 13 1.87 -7.68 3.35
C ARG A 13 1.99 -8.98 2.53
N GLY A 14 1.18 -9.14 1.49
CA GLY A 14 1.21 -10.32 0.63
C GLY A 14 2.53 -10.48 -0.10
N TRP A 15 3.12 -9.39 -0.60
CA TRP A 15 4.45 -9.43 -1.23
C TRP A 15 5.57 -9.70 -0.24
N MET A 16 5.52 -9.11 0.95
CA MET A 16 6.52 -9.35 2.00
C MET A 16 6.49 -10.80 2.52
N GLN A 17 5.32 -11.43 2.56
CA GLN A 17 5.22 -12.88 2.86
C GLN A 17 5.94 -13.73 1.81
N ARG A 18 5.87 -13.34 0.52
CA ARG A 18 6.60 -14.03 -0.56
C ARG A 18 8.10 -13.78 -0.48
N VAL A 19 8.52 -12.56 -0.16
CA VAL A 19 9.93 -12.21 0.07
C VAL A 19 10.50 -12.99 1.26
N ALA A 20 9.77 -13.08 2.37
CA ALA A 20 10.20 -13.81 3.57
C ALA A 20 10.28 -15.32 3.35
N ALA A 21 9.49 -15.88 2.42
CA ALA A 21 9.53 -17.29 2.06
C ALA A 21 10.56 -17.62 0.98
N ALA A 22 11.16 -16.62 0.32
CA ALA A 22 12.10 -16.87 -0.77
C ALA A 22 13.35 -17.62 -0.26
N PRO A 23 13.85 -18.63 -1.00
CA PRO A 23 13.49 -18.98 -2.38
C PRO A 23 12.32 -19.98 -2.54
N GLU A 24 11.65 -20.34 -1.46
CA GLU A 24 10.49 -21.20 -1.48
C GLU A 24 9.18 -20.45 -1.82
N LEU A 25 8.14 -21.20 -2.17
CA LEU A 25 6.79 -20.66 -2.27
C LEU A 25 6.27 -20.34 -0.86
N CYS A 26 5.64 -19.17 -0.69
CA CYS A 26 4.92 -18.86 0.54
C CYS A 26 3.79 -19.87 0.76
N GLU A 27 3.48 -20.14 2.03
CA GLU A 27 2.35 -21.01 2.37
C GLU A 27 1.05 -20.50 1.74
N ARG A 28 0.31 -21.41 1.12
CA ARG A 28 -1.01 -21.09 0.57
C ARG A 28 -2.02 -20.90 1.68
N ASP A 29 -2.90 -19.93 1.50
CA ASP A 29 -4.10 -19.82 2.31
C ASP A 29 -5.02 -21.02 2.03
N LYS A 30 -5.25 -21.84 3.07
CA LYS A 30 -6.07 -23.05 3.01
C LYS A 30 -7.52 -22.81 3.42
N ARG A 31 -7.90 -21.57 3.74
CA ARG A 31 -9.29 -21.21 4.06
C ARG A 31 -10.19 -21.40 2.82
N PRO A 32 -11.51 -21.55 2.99
CA PRO A 32 -12.44 -21.66 1.86
C PRO A 32 -12.27 -20.49 0.87
N MET A 33 -12.43 -20.76 -0.44
CA MET A 33 -12.25 -19.74 -1.48
C MET A 33 -13.17 -18.53 -1.27
N ASP A 34 -14.41 -18.75 -0.83
CA ASP A 34 -15.35 -17.67 -0.53
C ASP A 34 -14.86 -16.75 0.59
N SER A 35 -14.17 -17.30 1.60
CA SER A 35 -13.58 -16.49 2.67
C SER A 35 -12.40 -15.66 2.16
N GLN A 36 -11.56 -16.23 1.29
CA GLN A 36 -10.45 -15.50 0.67
C GLN A 36 -10.96 -14.39 -0.25
N ALA A 37 -12.00 -14.67 -1.04
CA ALA A 37 -12.64 -13.69 -1.89
C ALA A 37 -13.29 -12.57 -1.08
N ALA A 38 -13.98 -12.89 0.02
CA ALA A 38 -14.55 -11.90 0.92
C ALA A 38 -13.48 -10.99 1.52
N ASP A 39 -12.36 -11.56 1.99
CA ASP A 39 -11.24 -10.78 2.51
C ASP A 39 -10.63 -9.85 1.45
N TYR A 40 -10.44 -10.35 0.22
CA TYR A 40 -9.96 -9.54 -0.90
C TYR A 40 -10.91 -8.36 -1.20
N GLN A 41 -12.23 -8.60 -1.24
CA GLN A 41 -13.20 -7.53 -1.43
C GLN A 41 -13.17 -6.52 -0.28
N ASN A 42 -12.95 -6.99 0.95
CA ASN A 42 -12.86 -6.14 2.13
C ASN A 42 -11.66 -5.18 2.10
N GLU A 43 -10.63 -5.44 1.29
CA GLU A 43 -9.50 -4.52 1.15
C GLU A 43 -9.89 -3.20 0.49
N PHE A 44 -10.94 -3.21 -0.32
CA PHE A 44 -11.42 -2.06 -1.08
C PHE A 44 -12.50 -1.26 -0.36
N VAL A 45 -12.82 -1.61 0.89
CA VAL A 45 -13.82 -0.93 1.71
C VAL A 45 -13.26 -0.67 3.11
N MET A 46 -13.31 0.59 3.54
CA MET A 46 -13.16 0.94 4.95
C MET A 46 -14.51 0.71 5.63
N ARG A 47 -14.57 -0.28 6.52
CA ARG A 47 -15.82 -0.67 7.18
C ARG A 47 -16.21 0.33 8.26
N THR A 48 -17.46 0.29 8.69
CA THR A 48 -17.99 1.20 9.73
C THR A 48 -17.41 0.94 11.12
N ASP A 49 -16.82 -0.24 11.35
CA ASP A 49 -16.11 -0.63 12.57
C ASP A 49 -14.60 -0.32 12.52
N GLU A 50 -14.09 0.26 11.44
CA GLU A 50 -12.67 0.60 11.27
C GLU A 50 -12.47 2.12 11.38
N THR A 51 -11.34 2.54 11.95
CA THR A 51 -10.95 3.95 11.98
C THR A 51 -9.77 4.22 11.06
N LEU A 52 -9.66 5.46 10.59
CA LEU A 52 -8.51 5.86 9.77
C LEU A 52 -7.19 5.73 10.55
N ALA A 53 -7.22 6.04 11.85
CA ALA A 53 -6.06 5.90 12.72
C ALA A 53 -5.56 4.46 12.80
N ASP A 54 -6.48 3.49 12.92
CA ASP A 54 -6.10 2.07 12.95
C ASP A 54 -5.53 1.60 11.60
N LEU A 55 -6.10 2.07 10.48
CA LEU A 55 -5.60 1.74 9.15
C LEU A 55 -4.20 2.32 8.91
N LEU A 56 -3.95 3.56 9.34
CA LEU A 56 -2.62 4.17 9.27
C LEU A 56 -1.62 3.44 10.18
N ALA A 57 -2.01 3.08 11.41
CA ALA A 57 -1.16 2.30 12.30
C ALA A 57 -0.81 0.91 11.72
N ALA A 58 -1.77 0.26 11.04
CA ALA A 58 -1.52 -1.00 10.34
C ALA A 58 -0.54 -0.81 9.16
N PHE A 59 -0.68 0.28 8.41
CA PHE A 59 0.23 0.64 7.33
C PHE A 59 1.65 0.90 7.85
N ASP A 60 1.81 1.69 8.91
CA ASP A 60 3.10 1.98 9.54
C ASP A 60 3.78 0.71 10.05
N LYS A 61 3.01 -0.18 10.69
CA LYS A 61 3.50 -1.50 11.13
C LYS A 61 4.00 -2.33 9.95
N GLN A 62 3.26 -2.33 8.84
CA GLN A 62 3.65 -3.06 7.64
C GLN A 62 4.90 -2.46 6.98
N ASN A 63 5.05 -1.14 6.98
CA ASN A 63 6.25 -0.45 6.51
C ASN A 63 7.48 -0.81 7.36
N ALA A 64 7.33 -0.83 8.68
CA ALA A 64 8.42 -1.25 9.57
C ALA A 64 8.87 -2.69 9.29
N GLU A 65 7.93 -3.61 9.06
CA GLU A 65 8.25 -5.00 8.69
C GLU A 65 8.93 -5.10 7.32
N THR A 66 8.47 -4.33 6.33
CA THR A 66 9.10 -4.24 5.01
C THR A 66 10.55 -3.77 5.11
N MET A 67 10.84 -2.75 5.92
CA MET A 67 12.20 -2.26 6.14
C MET A 67 13.07 -3.30 6.85
N ARG A 68 12.53 -3.99 7.87
CA ARG A 68 13.22 -5.08 8.57
C ARG A 68 13.58 -6.23 7.62
N LEU A 69 12.67 -6.59 6.71
CA LEU A 69 12.94 -7.62 5.70
C LEU A 69 14.04 -7.17 4.75
N LEU A 70 13.95 -5.94 4.23
CA LEU A 70 14.93 -5.38 3.29
C LEU A 70 16.38 -5.46 3.82
N GLU A 71 16.58 -5.29 5.12
CA GLU A 71 17.89 -5.37 5.78
C GLU A 71 18.44 -6.81 5.89
N SER A 72 17.59 -7.83 5.78
CA SER A 72 17.94 -9.22 6.12
C SER A 72 17.91 -10.20 4.94
N VAL A 73 17.22 -9.87 3.85
CA VAL A 73 17.03 -10.77 2.71
C VAL A 73 18.11 -10.60 1.64
N ASP A 74 18.41 -11.68 0.92
CA ASP A 74 19.20 -11.60 -0.31
C ASP A 74 18.35 -11.01 -1.44
N LEU A 75 18.73 -9.82 -1.92
CA LEU A 75 18.07 -9.13 -3.02
C LEU A 75 18.11 -9.90 -4.35
N GLY A 76 19.05 -10.85 -4.49
CA GLY A 76 19.17 -11.75 -5.64
C GLY A 76 18.32 -13.02 -5.54
N ALA A 77 17.76 -13.33 -4.37
CA ALA A 77 16.96 -14.53 -4.18
C ALA A 77 15.74 -14.55 -5.10
N ALA A 78 15.40 -15.74 -5.58
CA ALA A 78 14.25 -15.97 -6.44
C ALA A 78 12.97 -16.00 -5.60
N VAL A 79 11.99 -15.16 -5.92
CA VAL A 79 10.63 -15.21 -5.39
C VAL A 79 9.78 -15.98 -6.40
N PRO A 80 9.40 -17.24 -6.13
CA PRO A 80 8.72 -18.07 -7.12
C PRO A 80 7.32 -17.55 -7.47
N VAL A 81 6.95 -17.68 -8.74
CA VAL A 81 5.62 -17.30 -9.22
C VAL A 81 4.68 -18.52 -9.16
N PRO A 82 3.53 -18.43 -8.49
CA PRO A 82 2.53 -19.50 -8.53
C PRO A 82 1.90 -19.59 -9.93
N HIS A 83 2.01 -20.77 -10.56
CA HIS A 83 1.48 -21.01 -11.92
C HIS A 83 0.01 -21.46 -11.94
N ASP A 84 -0.57 -21.78 -10.78
CA ASP A 84 -1.98 -22.15 -10.65
C ASP A 84 -2.91 -20.94 -10.46
N VAL A 85 -2.36 -19.72 -10.60
CA VAL A 85 -3.03 -18.45 -10.35
C VAL A 85 -3.11 -17.64 -11.65
N PRO A 86 -4.32 -17.35 -12.18
CA PRO A 86 -4.50 -16.90 -13.57
C PRO A 86 -4.05 -15.45 -13.85
N TRP A 87 -3.85 -14.62 -12.82
CA TRP A 87 -3.37 -13.25 -12.99
C TRP A 87 -1.84 -13.13 -12.94
N PHE A 88 -1.13 -14.22 -12.65
CA PHE A 88 0.32 -14.26 -12.77
C PHE A 88 0.76 -14.75 -14.16
N PRO A 89 1.88 -14.23 -14.68
CA PRO A 89 2.41 -14.67 -15.97
C PRO A 89 2.80 -16.15 -15.93
N SER A 90 2.38 -16.90 -16.95
CA SER A 90 2.66 -18.35 -17.04
C SER A 90 4.10 -18.67 -17.44
N ASP A 91 4.79 -17.72 -18.06
CA ASP A 91 6.14 -17.84 -18.62
C ASP A 91 7.27 -17.35 -17.70
N VAL A 92 6.92 -16.83 -16.51
CA VAL A 92 7.88 -16.37 -15.52
C VAL A 92 7.93 -17.37 -14.36
N ALA A 93 9.09 -17.99 -14.14
CA ALA A 93 9.27 -18.93 -13.03
C ALA A 93 9.45 -18.23 -11.68
N ALA A 94 10.15 -17.09 -11.66
CA ALA A 94 10.41 -16.31 -10.46
C ALA A 94 10.78 -14.86 -10.81
N TRP A 95 10.53 -13.94 -9.86
CA TRP A 95 11.15 -12.61 -9.84
C TRP A 95 12.32 -12.59 -8.86
N SER A 96 13.19 -11.60 -8.92
CA SER A 96 14.14 -11.37 -7.81
C SER A 96 13.45 -10.62 -6.67
N VAL A 97 13.92 -10.81 -5.44
CA VAL A 97 13.52 -9.99 -4.29
C VAL A 97 13.68 -8.49 -4.61
N ARG A 98 14.76 -8.11 -5.31
CA ARG A 98 14.96 -6.74 -5.82
C ARG A 98 13.79 -6.25 -6.68
N TRP A 99 13.33 -7.08 -7.61
CA TRP A 99 12.20 -6.73 -8.48
C TRP A 99 10.93 -6.51 -7.65
N VAL A 100 10.67 -7.35 -6.64
CA VAL A 100 9.50 -7.22 -5.76
C VAL A 100 9.53 -5.88 -5.01
N PHE A 101 10.67 -5.46 -4.47
CA PHE A 101 10.77 -4.15 -3.81
C PHE A 101 10.54 -2.99 -4.78
N PHE A 102 11.05 -3.06 -6.01
CA PHE A 102 10.74 -2.05 -7.03
C PHE A 102 9.26 -2.01 -7.39
N HIS A 103 8.63 -3.18 -7.53
CA HIS A 103 7.19 -3.28 -7.76
C HIS A 103 6.39 -2.64 -6.61
N MET A 104 6.82 -2.83 -5.35
CA MET A 104 6.15 -2.18 -4.22
C MET A 104 6.27 -0.66 -4.23
N ILE A 105 7.40 -0.09 -4.68
CA ILE A 105 7.53 1.36 -4.86
C ILE A 105 6.52 1.86 -5.92
N GLU A 106 6.39 1.13 -7.03
CA GLU A 106 5.42 1.46 -8.09
C GLU A 106 3.98 1.41 -7.57
N GLU A 107 3.59 0.34 -6.87
CA GLU A 107 2.25 0.17 -6.31
C GLU A 107 1.91 1.30 -5.32
N LEU A 108 2.83 1.61 -4.40
CA LEU A 108 2.63 2.70 -3.45
C LEU A 108 2.50 4.06 -4.15
N ALA A 109 3.37 4.36 -5.13
CA ALA A 109 3.31 5.61 -5.88
C ALA A 109 2.01 5.74 -6.68
N ARG A 110 1.56 4.65 -7.34
CA ARG A 110 0.31 4.61 -8.11
C ARG A 110 -0.90 4.91 -7.22
N HIS A 111 -0.97 4.29 -6.05
CA HIS A 111 -2.07 4.48 -5.12
C HIS A 111 -2.00 5.80 -4.35
N ALA A 112 -0.80 6.35 -4.11
CA ALA A 112 -0.63 7.71 -3.61
C ALA A 112 -1.22 8.73 -4.59
N GLY A 113 -0.93 8.60 -5.89
CA GLY A 113 -1.52 9.46 -6.92
C GLY A 113 -3.05 9.36 -7.01
N HIS A 114 -3.63 8.16 -6.85
CA HIS A 114 -5.08 8.02 -6.70
C HIS A 114 -5.61 8.75 -5.46
N GLY A 115 -4.86 8.70 -4.36
CA GLY A 115 -5.15 9.43 -3.14
C GLY A 115 -5.20 10.94 -3.37
N ASP A 116 -4.21 11.48 -4.07
CA ASP A 116 -4.14 12.91 -4.42
C ASP A 116 -5.36 13.33 -5.25
N ILE A 117 -5.67 12.59 -6.33
CA ILE A 117 -6.84 12.90 -7.19
C ILE A 117 -8.14 12.93 -6.38
N ILE A 118 -8.37 11.91 -5.55
CA ILE A 118 -9.58 11.84 -4.72
C ILE A 118 -9.60 12.99 -3.71
N ARG A 119 -8.44 13.30 -3.12
CA ARG A 119 -8.37 14.31 -2.08
C ARG A 119 -8.60 15.70 -2.66
N GLU A 120 -7.85 16.08 -3.69
CA GLU A 120 -7.96 17.35 -4.40
C GLU A 120 -9.38 17.53 -4.97
N SER A 121 -10.04 16.47 -5.44
CA SER A 121 -11.44 16.54 -5.89
C SER A 121 -12.44 16.92 -4.77
N ILE A 122 -12.06 16.77 -3.50
CA ILE A 122 -12.92 17.04 -2.33
C ILE A 122 -12.68 18.43 -1.75
N ASP A 123 -11.43 18.89 -1.66
CA ASP A 123 -11.11 20.17 -1.02
C ASP A 123 -10.36 21.18 -1.91
N GLY A 124 -9.99 20.78 -3.14
CA GLY A 124 -9.29 21.61 -4.12
C GLY A 124 -7.82 21.88 -3.80
N ALA A 125 -7.29 21.30 -2.72
CA ALA A 125 -5.94 21.58 -2.26
C ALA A 125 -4.89 20.79 -3.05
N THR A 126 -3.85 21.49 -3.49
CA THR A 126 -2.69 20.92 -4.18
C THR A 126 -1.51 20.75 -3.22
N LEU A 127 -0.46 20.04 -3.67
CA LEU A 127 0.71 19.68 -2.84
C LEU A 127 1.29 20.86 -2.05
N TYR A 128 1.50 22.02 -2.68
CA TYR A 128 2.14 23.15 -2.01
C TYR A 128 1.30 23.73 -0.88
N GLU A 129 -0.03 23.76 -1.04
CA GLU A 129 -0.94 24.27 -0.01
C GLU A 129 -0.97 23.33 1.20
N LEU A 130 -0.93 22.01 0.95
CA LEU A 130 -0.84 20.98 1.99
C LEU A 130 0.49 21.06 2.76
N LEU A 131 1.62 21.16 2.05
CA LEU A 131 2.94 21.32 2.69
C LEU A 131 3.01 22.60 3.51
N ALA A 132 2.52 23.72 2.96
CA ALA A 132 2.46 24.98 3.66
C ALA A 132 1.61 24.92 4.94
N GLY A 133 0.48 24.19 4.91
CA GLY A 133 -0.36 23.96 6.08
C GLY A 133 0.28 23.02 7.11
N LEU A 134 1.01 22.01 6.66
CA LEU A 134 1.68 21.03 7.52
C LEU A 134 2.92 21.61 8.21
N GLU A 135 3.70 22.41 7.51
CA GLU A 135 4.97 22.98 7.97
C GLU A 135 4.84 24.43 8.48
N ASP A 136 3.62 24.92 8.67
CA ASP A 136 3.31 26.27 9.16
C ASP A 136 3.98 27.40 8.35
N TRP A 137 4.04 27.26 7.02
CA TRP A 137 4.58 28.32 6.16
C TRP A 137 3.65 29.55 6.15
N PRO A 138 4.19 30.78 6.07
CA PRO A 138 3.37 31.97 5.98
C PRO A 138 2.62 32.02 4.64
N ALA A 139 1.41 32.58 4.65
CA ALA A 139 0.68 32.87 3.42
C ALA A 139 1.43 33.89 2.56
N THR A 140 1.39 33.70 1.24
CA THR A 140 1.95 34.62 0.25
C THR A 140 0.87 34.99 -0.77
N GLU A 141 1.21 35.87 -1.72
CA GLU A 141 0.30 36.24 -2.82
C GLU A 141 -0.13 35.03 -3.69
N TRP A 142 0.68 33.98 -3.74
CA TRP A 142 0.49 32.83 -4.65
C TRP A 142 0.20 31.52 -3.91
N LEU A 143 0.25 31.52 -2.58
CA LEU A 143 0.18 30.31 -1.77
C LEU A 143 -0.58 30.60 -0.47
N THR A 144 -1.69 29.92 -0.29
CA THR A 144 -2.45 29.93 0.97
C THR A 144 -2.29 28.57 1.65
N PRO A 145 -1.72 28.51 2.87
CA PRO A 145 -1.63 27.27 3.63
C PRO A 145 -3.00 26.61 3.80
N TRP A 146 -3.09 25.33 3.45
CA TRP A 146 -4.32 24.57 3.61
C TRP A 146 -4.67 24.45 5.09
N LYS A 147 -5.97 24.54 5.39
CA LYS A 147 -6.49 24.32 6.74
C LYS A 147 -7.63 23.32 6.68
N PRO A 148 -7.72 22.38 7.64
CA PRO A 148 -8.82 21.45 7.69
C PRO A 148 -10.14 22.23 7.84
N PRO A 149 -11.22 21.80 7.15
CA PRO A 149 -12.53 22.40 7.34
C PRO A 149 -12.90 22.37 8.83
N THR A 150 -13.33 23.51 9.38
CA THR A 150 -13.82 23.59 10.77
C THR A 150 -15.19 22.93 10.86
N HIS A 151 -15.19 21.59 10.91
CA HIS A 151 -16.30 20.65 11.16
C HIS A 151 -17.55 20.72 10.25
N ARG A 152 -17.94 19.55 9.74
CA ARG A 152 -19.33 19.08 9.76
C ARG A 152 -19.37 17.71 10.40
#